data_AF-A0A950W7F1-F1
#
_entry.id   AF-A0A950W7F1-F1
#
_cell.length_a   1.000
_cell.length_b   1.000
_cell.length_c   1.000
_cell.angle_alpha   90.00
_cell.angle_beta   90.00
_cell.angle_gamma   90.00
#
_symmetry.space_group_name_H-M   'P 1'
#
loop_
_entity.id
_entity.type
_entity.pdbx_description
1 polymer ?
#
loop_
_entity_poly.entity_id
_entity_poly.type
_entity_poly.pdbx_seq_one_letter_code
_entity_poly.pdbx_strand_id
1 'polypeptide(L)'
;MAVGRRAFMIGGGLASMAATWDPEIVRYPDQRIKTLDPRFTSLVLGNAAVERIATGCRFNEGPVWFGDLRCLIWSDIPNDRMMKWEEETGTVSVFRKPSHYANGNTRDRQGRLVTCEMDTQRVTRTEHDG
;
A
#
# COMPACT_ATOMS: atom_id res chain seq x y z
N MET A 1 -52.33 34.60 -9.43
CA MET A 1 -50.89 34.84 -9.69
C MET A 1 -50.20 34.93 -8.34
N ALA A 2 -49.12 34.24 -7.99
CA ALA A 2 -48.22 33.39 -8.74
C ALA A 2 -47.56 32.38 -7.76
N VAL A 3 -47.45 31.13 -8.24
CA VAL A 3 -46.35 30.17 -8.07
C VAL A 3 -45.87 29.81 -6.65
N GLY A 4 -46.23 28.58 -6.26
CA GLY A 4 -45.63 27.87 -5.14
C GLY A 4 -44.20 27.40 -5.44
N ARG A 5 -43.34 27.42 -4.42
CA ARG A 5 -42.02 26.79 -4.43
C ARG A 5 -42.16 25.35 -3.93
N ARG A 6 -42.13 24.38 -4.84
CA ARG A 6 -41.90 22.98 -4.51
C ARG A 6 -40.45 22.83 -4.07
N ALA A 7 -40.21 22.51 -2.80
CA ALA A 7 -38.92 22.02 -2.34
C ALA A 7 -38.72 20.61 -2.91
N PHE A 8 -37.71 20.44 -3.75
CA PHE A 8 -37.32 19.15 -4.29
C PHE A 8 -36.39 18.48 -3.27
N MET A 9 -36.87 17.41 -2.64
CA MET A 9 -36.06 16.49 -1.85
C MET A 9 -35.16 15.70 -2.80
N ILE A 10 -33.86 16.02 -2.85
CA ILE A 10 -32.87 15.10 -3.43
C ILE A 10 -32.47 14.13 -2.33
N GLY A 11 -33.18 13.01 -2.28
CA GLY A 11 -32.69 11.79 -1.66
C GLY A 11 -31.57 11.19 -2.52
N GLY A 12 -30.68 10.45 -1.86
CA GLY A 12 -29.61 9.69 -2.51
C GLY A 12 -28.26 9.99 -1.89
N GLY A 13 -28.08 9.62 -0.62
CA GLY A 13 -26.73 9.47 -0.07
C GLY A 13 -25.99 8.47 -0.96
N LEU A 14 -24.94 8.94 -1.64
CA LEU A 14 -23.93 8.06 -2.21
C LEU A 14 -23.26 7.36 -1.02
N ALA A 15 -23.78 6.20 -0.64
CA ALA A 15 -23.05 5.29 0.21
C ALA A 15 -21.77 4.96 -0.55
N SER A 16 -20.65 5.49 -0.06
CA SER A 16 -19.33 5.09 -0.51
C SER A 16 -19.27 3.58 -0.37
N MET A 17 -19.23 2.86 -1.50
CA MET A 17 -18.85 1.46 -1.55
C MET A 17 -17.33 1.38 -1.35
N ALA A 18 -16.83 1.93 -0.24
CA ALA A 18 -15.54 1.54 0.27
C ALA A 18 -15.69 0.05 0.60
N ALA A 19 -15.03 -0.81 -0.17
CA ALA A 19 -14.96 -2.23 0.15
C ALA A 19 -14.52 -2.36 1.60
N THR A 20 -15.45 -2.78 2.46
CA THR A 20 -15.15 -3.02 3.86
C THR A 20 -14.18 -4.18 3.88
N TRP A 21 -12.94 -3.89 4.26
CA TRP A 21 -11.98 -4.93 4.63
C TRP A 21 -12.50 -5.57 5.91
N ASP A 22 -13.40 -6.53 5.76
CA ASP A 22 -13.94 -7.34 6.83
C ASP A 22 -12.96 -8.50 7.08
N PRO A 23 -12.31 -8.54 8.24
CA PRO A 23 -11.32 -9.56 8.56
C PRO A 23 -11.94 -10.90 8.98
N GLU A 24 -13.25 -10.98 9.24
CA GLU A 24 -13.69 -12.00 10.19
C GLU A 24 -13.71 -13.45 9.67
N ILE A 25 -13.87 -13.71 8.37
CA ILE A 25 -13.63 -15.05 7.81
C ILE A 25 -13.21 -14.95 6.33
N VAL A 26 -11.96 -15.30 6.01
CA VAL A 26 -11.53 -15.51 4.61
C VAL A 26 -11.85 -16.94 4.19
N ARG A 27 -12.67 -17.11 3.16
CA ARG A 27 -12.92 -18.42 2.53
C ARG A 27 -11.86 -18.69 1.48
N TYR A 28 -11.29 -19.89 1.50
CA TYR A 28 -10.35 -20.35 0.49
C TYR A 28 -11.06 -21.05 -0.68
N PRO A 29 -10.58 -20.87 -1.93
CA PRO A 29 -9.57 -19.88 -2.34
C PRO A 29 -10.11 -18.45 -2.17
N ASP A 30 -9.25 -17.50 -1.78
CA ASP A 30 -9.67 -16.10 -1.55
C ASP A 30 -10.29 -15.53 -2.82
N GLN A 31 -11.56 -15.12 -2.74
CA GLN A 31 -12.35 -14.61 -3.88
C GLN A 31 -11.79 -13.30 -4.48
N ARG A 32 -10.87 -12.64 -3.77
CA ARG A 32 -10.15 -11.47 -4.29
C ARG A 32 -9.11 -11.84 -5.34
N ILE A 33 -8.62 -13.09 -5.34
CA ILE A 33 -7.69 -13.60 -6.35
C ILE A 33 -8.49 -14.06 -7.56
N LYS A 34 -8.32 -13.38 -8.68
CA LYS A 34 -9.00 -13.69 -9.94
C LYS A 34 -8.00 -14.13 -10.99
N THR A 35 -8.19 -15.34 -11.51
CA THR A 35 -7.40 -15.85 -12.62
C THR A 35 -8.07 -15.53 -13.95
N LEU A 36 -7.42 -14.70 -14.78
CA LEU A 36 -7.89 -14.36 -16.13
C LEU A 36 -7.30 -15.29 -17.20
N ASP A 37 -6.09 -15.82 -16.97
CA ASP A 37 -5.37 -16.73 -17.85
C ASP A 37 -5.03 -18.02 -17.09
N PRO A 38 -5.35 -19.21 -17.64
CA PRO A 38 -5.09 -20.49 -16.96
C PRO A 38 -3.64 -20.72 -16.52
N ARG A 39 -2.66 -20.08 -17.16
CA ARG A 39 -1.24 -20.17 -16.78
C ARG A 39 -0.99 -19.63 -15.36
N PHE A 40 -1.77 -18.64 -14.93
CA PHE A 40 -1.64 -18.04 -13.59
C PHE A 40 -2.16 -18.96 -12.48
N THR A 41 -3.08 -19.90 -12.77
CA THR A 41 -3.66 -20.81 -11.75
C THR A 41 -2.59 -21.57 -10.98
N SER A 42 -1.53 -22.01 -11.68
CA SER A 42 -0.42 -22.74 -11.06
C SER A 42 0.44 -21.91 -10.10
N LEU A 43 0.35 -20.58 -10.16
CA LEU A 43 1.09 -19.64 -9.31
C LEU A 43 0.29 -19.24 -8.06
N VAL A 44 -1.00 -19.62 -7.97
CA VAL A 44 -1.86 -19.30 -6.84
C VAL A 44 -1.80 -20.41 -5.80
N LEU A 45 -1.37 -20.07 -4.59
CA LEU A 45 -1.51 -20.95 -3.43
C LEU A 45 -2.98 -20.94 -2.98
N GLY A 46 -3.68 -22.06 -3.15
CA GLY A 46 -5.12 -22.15 -2.87
C GLY A 46 -5.51 -21.90 -1.40
N ASN A 47 -4.53 -21.97 -0.49
CA ASN A 47 -4.66 -21.68 0.93
C ASN A 47 -4.05 -20.33 1.34
N ALA A 48 -3.72 -19.45 0.39
CA ALA A 48 -3.26 -18.09 0.66
C ALA A 48 -4.40 -17.08 0.51
N ALA A 49 -4.35 -16.04 1.33
CA ALA A 49 -5.31 -14.94 1.37
C ALA A 49 -4.60 -13.60 1.11
N VAL A 50 -5.34 -12.62 0.60
CA VAL A 50 -4.84 -11.24 0.52
C VAL A 50 -4.95 -10.60 1.89
N GLU A 51 -3.81 -10.17 2.43
CA GLU A 51 -3.73 -9.48 3.71
C GLU A 51 -3.52 -7.98 3.54
N ARG A 52 -4.17 -7.19 4.41
CA ARG A 52 -3.94 -5.75 4.49
C ARG A 52 -3.04 -5.43 5.67
N ILE A 53 -1.76 -5.25 5.39
CA ILE A 53 -0.73 -5.00 6.41
C ILE A 53 -0.70 -3.56 6.93
N ALA A 54 -1.26 -2.58 6.20
CA ALA A 54 -1.24 -1.17 6.59
C ALA A 54 -2.47 -0.39 6.09
N THR A 55 -2.83 0.67 6.81
CA THR A 55 -3.82 1.70 6.41
C THR A 55 -3.29 3.10 6.73
N GLY A 56 -4.03 4.16 6.38
CA GLY A 56 -3.65 5.54 6.73
C GLY A 56 -2.54 6.16 5.87
N CYS A 57 -2.16 5.51 4.77
CA CYS A 57 -1.31 6.08 3.72
C CYS A 57 -2.16 6.77 2.65
N ARG A 58 -1.59 7.74 1.93
CA ARG A 58 -2.30 8.48 0.87
C ARG A 58 -2.01 7.92 -0.51
N PHE A 59 -0.76 7.56 -0.80
CA PHE A 59 -0.40 6.89 -2.05
C PHE A 59 0.86 6.06 -1.85
N ASN A 60 0.72 4.73 -1.92
CA ASN A 60 1.80 3.78 -1.66
C ASN A 60 2.51 3.41 -2.96
N GLU A 61 3.84 3.44 -2.95
CA GLU A 61 4.67 3.03 -4.08
C GLU A 61 5.99 2.40 -3.63
N GLY A 62 6.70 1.79 -4.59
CA GLY A 62 8.06 1.30 -4.42
C GLY A 62 8.26 0.35 -3.23
N PRO A 63 7.46 -0.73 -3.09
CA PRO A 63 7.71 -1.73 -2.06
C PRO A 63 9.04 -2.46 -2.29
N VAL A 64 9.82 -2.66 -1.23
CA VAL A 64 11.06 -3.42 -1.26
C VAL A 64 11.19 -4.28 0.00
N TRP A 65 11.51 -5.56 -0.18
CA TRP A 65 11.69 -6.53 0.90
C TRP A 65 13.16 -6.63 1.33
N PHE A 66 13.41 -6.53 2.64
CA PHE A 66 14.69 -6.77 3.29
C PHE A 66 14.59 -8.05 4.11
N GLY A 67 14.92 -9.20 3.51
CA GLY A 67 14.81 -10.50 4.18
C GLY A 67 15.75 -10.69 5.37
N ASP A 68 16.90 -10.01 5.36
CA ASP A 68 17.87 -9.94 6.46
C ASP A 68 17.37 -9.09 7.64
N LEU A 69 16.50 -8.11 7.39
CA LEU A 69 15.84 -7.32 8.43
C LEU A 69 14.39 -7.77 8.69
N ARG A 70 13.92 -8.79 7.96
CA ARG A 70 12.53 -9.28 7.96
C ARG A 70 11.50 -8.15 7.88
N CYS A 71 11.73 -7.18 7.00
CA CYS A 71 10.83 -6.04 6.87
C CYS A 71 10.56 -5.64 5.41
N LEU A 72 9.35 -5.12 5.20
CA LEU A 72 8.93 -4.49 3.96
C LEU A 72 9.02 -2.97 4.13
N ILE A 73 9.71 -2.30 3.23
CA ILE A 73 9.78 -0.83 3.18
C ILE A 73 9.02 -0.35 1.95
N TRP A 74 8.27 0.74 2.06
CA TRP A 74 7.60 1.38 0.92
C TRP A 74 7.46 2.90 1.13
N SER A 75 7.09 3.62 0.09
CA SER A 75 6.94 5.07 0.12
C SER A 75 5.46 5.47 0.22
N ASP A 76 5.12 6.41 1.11
CA ASP A 76 3.82 7.09 1.18
C ASP A 76 3.98 8.52 0.66
N ILE A 77 4.03 8.65 -0.67
CA ILE A 77 4.61 9.79 -1.39
C ILE A 77 4.04 11.15 -0.93
N PRO A 78 2.71 11.36 -0.88
CA PRO A 78 2.16 12.68 -0.61
C PRO A 78 2.31 13.11 0.85
N ASN A 79 2.64 12.17 1.75
CA ASN A 79 2.88 12.43 3.17
C ASN A 79 4.37 12.61 3.49
N ASP A 80 5.22 12.62 2.46
CA ASP A 80 6.68 12.76 2.51
C ASP A 80 7.33 11.86 3.57
N ARG A 81 7.01 10.56 3.51
CA ARG A 81 7.57 9.56 4.40
C ARG A 81 7.75 8.21 3.71
N MET A 82 8.71 7.46 4.19
CA MET A 82 8.83 6.02 3.95
C MET A 82 8.28 5.27 5.16
N MET A 83 7.61 4.17 4.90
CA MET A 83 6.98 3.30 5.90
C MET A 83 7.73 1.97 5.95
N LYS A 84 7.65 1.29 7.10
CA LYS A 84 8.21 -0.03 7.34
C LYS A 84 7.16 -0.92 7.99
N TRP A 85 7.05 -2.16 7.52
CA TRP A 85 6.31 -3.24 8.17
C TRP A 85 7.28 -4.32 8.58
N GLU A 86 7.27 -4.70 9.86
CA GLU A 86 8.11 -5.74 10.42
C GLU A 86 7.34 -7.06 10.48
N GLU A 87 7.85 -8.11 9.85
CA GLU A 87 7.15 -9.39 9.72
C GLU A 87 6.96 -10.09 11.06
N GLU A 88 7.95 -10.02 11.96
CA GLU A 88 7.89 -10.74 13.24
C GLU A 88 6.86 -10.17 14.21
N THR A 89 6.63 -8.85 14.17
CA THR A 89 5.73 -8.16 15.11
C THR A 89 4.43 -7.71 14.47
N GLY A 90 4.37 -7.68 13.13
CA GLY A 90 3.28 -7.07 12.38
C GLY A 90 3.26 -5.53 12.48
N THR A 91 4.26 -4.91 13.12
CA THR A 91 4.26 -3.47 13.40
C THR A 91 4.48 -2.67 12.13
N VAL A 92 3.63 -1.66 11.90
CA VAL A 92 3.85 -0.63 10.89
C VAL A 92 4.39 0.63 11.56
N SER A 93 5.51 1.14 11.06
CA SER A 93 6.17 2.35 11.57
C SER A 93 6.70 3.24 10.44
N VAL A 94 7.09 4.47 10.77
CA VAL A 94 7.78 5.35 9.83
C VAL A 94 9.26 4.94 9.78
N PHE A 95 9.76 4.66 8.57
CA PHE A 95 11.17 4.36 8.32
C PHE A 95 12.00 5.65 8.21
N ARG A 96 11.52 6.62 7.42
CA ARG A 96 12.21 7.88 7.15
C ARG A 96 11.20 9.01 6.93
N LYS A 97 11.46 10.17 7.54
CA LYS A 97 10.71 11.42 7.34
C LYS A 97 11.59 12.63 7.71
N PRO A 98 11.78 13.64 6.85
CA PRO A 98 11.29 13.72 5.46
C PRO A 98 11.95 12.67 4.56
N SER A 99 11.28 12.32 3.47
CA SER A 99 11.75 11.34 2.49
C SER A 99 12.12 11.94 1.13
N HIS A 100 11.95 13.26 0.98
CA HIS A 100 12.08 13.97 -0.29
C HIS A 100 11.14 13.39 -1.37
N TYR A 101 9.92 13.04 -0.96
CA TYR A 101 8.91 12.42 -1.81
C TYR A 101 9.46 11.18 -2.53
N ALA A 102 10.03 10.27 -1.75
CA ALA A 102 10.54 8.99 -2.23
C ALA A 102 9.45 8.23 -3.01
N ASN A 103 9.85 7.54 -4.07
CA ASN A 103 8.96 6.68 -4.87
C ASN A 103 9.53 5.26 -4.91
N GLY A 104 10.21 4.92 -6.02
CA GLY A 104 10.75 3.59 -6.25
C GLY A 104 11.89 3.28 -5.29
N ASN A 105 11.85 2.07 -4.74
CA ASN A 105 12.91 1.53 -3.89
C ASN A 105 13.40 0.19 -4.43
N THR A 106 14.67 -0.11 -4.25
CA THR A 106 15.25 -1.41 -4.54
C THR A 106 16.44 -1.69 -3.62
N ARG A 107 17.01 -2.90 -3.70
CA ARG A 107 18.26 -3.24 -3.04
C ARG A 107 19.39 -3.32 -4.05
N ASP A 108 20.55 -2.80 -3.67
CA ASP A 108 21.77 -3.08 -4.40
C ASP A 108 22.33 -4.47 -4.08
N ARG A 109 23.42 -4.86 -4.74
CA ARG A 109 24.07 -6.16 -4.54
C ARG A 109 24.75 -6.32 -3.19
N GLN A 110 24.92 -5.23 -2.43
CA GLN A 110 25.45 -5.22 -1.08
C GLN A 110 24.33 -5.21 -0.02
N GLY A 111 23.07 -5.27 -0.45
CA GLY A 111 21.92 -5.29 0.44
C GLY A 111 21.53 -3.92 0.99
N ARG A 112 22.03 -2.82 0.41
CA ARG A 112 21.67 -1.45 0.80
C ARG A 112 20.43 -0.96 0.08
N LEU A 113 19.72 -0.03 0.70
CA LEU A 113 18.52 0.60 0.12
C LEU A 113 18.92 1.63 -0.93
N VAL A 114 18.38 1.50 -2.13
CA VAL A 114 18.47 2.49 -3.22
C VAL A 114 17.08 3.07 -3.45
N THR A 115 16.97 4.40 -3.46
CA THR A 115 15.70 5.13 -3.52
C THR A 115 15.73 6.22 -4.58
N CYS A 116 14.66 6.32 -5.36
CA CYS A 116 14.42 7.48 -6.24
C CYS A 116 13.66 8.57 -5.46
N GLU A 117 14.23 9.76 -5.37
CA GLU A 117 13.64 10.93 -4.71
C GLU A 117 13.09 11.90 -5.76
N MET A 118 11.80 12.23 -5.70
CA MET A 118 11.18 13.12 -6.68
C MET A 118 11.61 14.58 -6.51
N ASP A 119 11.67 15.04 -5.26
CA ASP A 119 11.88 16.46 -4.95
C ASP A 119 13.31 16.91 -5.23
N THR A 120 14.27 16.08 -4.85
CA THR A 120 15.70 16.30 -5.05
C THR A 120 16.20 15.80 -6.42
N GLN A 121 15.35 15.12 -7.20
CA GLN A 121 15.64 14.60 -8.54
C GLN A 121 16.92 13.75 -8.59
N ARG A 122 17.12 12.89 -7.59
CA ARG A 122 18.32 12.04 -7.49
C ARG A 122 17.95 10.62 -7.09
N VAL A 123 18.92 9.74 -7.29
CA VAL A 123 18.92 8.40 -6.71
C VAL A 123 19.85 8.41 -5.51
N THR A 124 19.34 8.09 -4.34
CA THR A 124 20.12 7.98 -3.10
C THR A 124 20.35 6.52 -2.74
N ARG A 125 21.42 6.30 -1.98
CA ARG A 125 21.75 5.02 -1.36
C ARG A 125 21.87 5.25 0.14
N THR A 126 21.16 4.42 0.91
CA THR A 126 21.24 4.40 2.38
C THR A 126 22.31 3.39 2.75
N GLU A 127 23.35 3.82 3.45
CA GLU A 127 24.37 2.91 3.94
C GLU A 127 23.84 2.10 5.13
N HIS A 128 24.58 1.08 5.59
CA HIS A 128 24.10 0.20 6.67
C HIS A 128 23.95 0.91 8.02
N ASP A 129 24.69 1.99 8.23
CA ASP A 129 24.65 2.84 9.41
C ASP A 129 23.56 3.93 9.36
N GLY A 130 22.85 4.04 8.23
CA GLY A 130 21.72 4.95 8.05
C GLY A 130 22.05 6.18 7.22
#